data_AF-M6H8A1-F1
#
_entry.id   AF-M6H8A1-F1
#
_cell.length_a   1.000
_cell.length_b   1.000
_cell.length_c   1.000
_cell.angle_alpha   90.00
_cell.angle_beta   90.00
_cell.angle_gamma   90.00
#
_symmetry.space_group_name_H-M   'P 1'
#
loop_
_entity.id
_entity.type
_entity.pdbx_description
1 polymer ?
#
loop_
_entity_poly.entity_id
_entity_poly.type
_entity_poly.pdbx_seq_one_letter_code
_entity_poly.pdbx_strand_id
1 'polypeptide(L)'
;MEAENNKVLNYLVPVKTDQLENKITSTFGESRGDHFHNGLDISSANEPVLAMADGKVLYSRYTEDHPFEDELGTGNSVWLDHGSGNFTAYYHLKDGRISKLLKPDGIKAGDKIGITGNSGHSSGAHLHFVVLRKYGLEILDPMKFLSPIPDSSAPEISSLLVHVNGKFTNINDGDNINLSKEFPFTISIIDAGEKNLREGGLLKFNIF
;
A
#
# COMPACT_ATOMS: atom_id res chain seq x y z
N MET A 1 -23.98 -16.92 18.09
CA MET A 1 -22.91 -17.81 17.61
C MET A 1 -22.48 -17.28 16.25
N GLU A 2 -21.36 -16.58 16.21
CA GLU A 2 -20.49 -16.51 15.04
C GLU A 2 -19.07 -16.54 15.59
N ALA A 3 -18.53 -17.75 15.56
CA ALA A 3 -17.13 -18.13 15.65
C ALA A 3 -16.37 -17.50 14.46
N GLU A 4 -15.06 -17.29 14.41
CA GLU A 4 -13.91 -17.93 15.07
C GLU A 4 -12.66 -17.15 14.63
N ASN A 5 -11.63 -17.09 15.50
CA ASN A 5 -10.22 -16.90 15.13
C ASN A 5 -9.82 -15.63 14.34
N ASN A 6 -9.88 -14.47 15.01
CA ASN A 6 -8.79 -13.49 14.85
C ASN A 6 -7.51 -14.11 15.44
N LYS A 7 -6.90 -15.08 14.73
CA LYS A 7 -5.47 -15.30 14.89
C LYS A 7 -4.86 -13.95 14.55
N VAL A 8 -4.38 -13.25 15.58
CA VAL A 8 -3.53 -12.08 15.38
C VAL A 8 -2.35 -12.61 14.58
N LEU A 9 -2.39 -12.37 13.28
CA LEU A 9 -1.28 -12.71 12.40
C LEU A 9 -0.14 -11.81 12.85
N ASN A 10 0.86 -12.40 13.49
CA ASN A 10 2.09 -11.72 13.85
C ASN A 10 2.91 -11.56 12.58
N TYR A 11 2.65 -10.44 11.93
CA TYR A 11 3.25 -10.13 10.65
C TYR A 11 4.65 -9.54 10.83
N LEU A 12 5.58 -10.03 10.02
CA LEU A 12 6.93 -9.50 9.94
C LEU A 12 7.01 -8.37 8.91
N VAL A 13 7.99 -7.49 9.05
CA VAL A 13 8.31 -6.52 8.01
C VAL A 13 8.80 -7.28 6.76
N PRO A 14 8.25 -7.00 5.55
CA PRO A 14 8.53 -7.78 4.34
C PRO A 14 9.89 -7.45 3.71
N VAL A 15 10.65 -6.52 4.29
CA VAL A 15 12.05 -6.21 3.96
C VAL A 15 12.89 -6.22 5.23
N LYS A 16 14.18 -6.56 5.12
CA LYS A 16 15.07 -6.61 6.27
C LYS A 16 15.57 -5.22 6.65
N THR A 17 14.90 -4.57 7.61
CA THR A 17 15.28 -3.25 8.12
C THR A 17 14.87 -3.07 9.58
N ASP A 18 15.61 -2.24 10.30
CA ASP A 18 15.30 -1.70 11.64
C ASP A 18 14.80 -0.25 11.59
N GLN A 19 14.72 0.34 10.40
CA GLN A 19 14.36 1.74 10.14
C GLN A 19 13.28 1.81 9.04
N LEU A 20 12.20 1.05 9.23
CA LEU A 20 11.12 0.95 8.24
C LEU A 20 10.52 2.33 7.93
N GLU A 21 10.38 3.18 8.94
CA GLU A 21 9.86 4.55 8.85
C GLU A 21 10.64 5.41 7.85
N ASN A 22 11.95 5.20 7.71
CA ASN A 22 12.79 5.93 6.76
C ASN A 22 12.73 5.36 5.34
N LYS A 23 12.11 4.18 5.16
CA LYS A 23 12.04 3.48 3.88
C LYS A 23 10.66 3.54 3.24
N ILE A 24 9.59 3.85 3.97
CA ILE A 24 8.27 3.99 3.34
C ILE A 24 8.31 5.21 2.41
N THR A 25 7.81 5.05 1.19
CA THR A 25 7.78 6.10 0.16
C THR A 25 6.37 6.47 -0.28
N SER A 26 5.41 5.58 -0.07
CA SER A 26 3.99 5.82 -0.40
C SER A 26 3.12 4.91 0.47
N THR A 27 1.98 5.41 0.95
CA THR A 27 1.08 4.70 1.87
C THR A 27 -0.25 4.36 1.21
N PHE A 28 -1.01 3.47 1.84
CA PHE A 28 -2.28 3.00 1.31
C PHE A 28 -3.26 4.16 1.11
N GLY A 29 -3.87 4.23 -0.08
CA GLY A 29 -4.83 5.27 -0.41
C GLY A 29 -4.23 6.61 -0.81
N GLU A 30 -2.89 6.72 -0.91
CA GLU A 30 -2.25 7.90 -1.48
C GLU A 30 -2.88 8.23 -2.85
N SER A 31 -3.32 9.48 -3.00
CA SER A 31 -3.96 9.95 -4.22
C SER A 31 -2.94 10.04 -5.35
N ARG A 32 -3.07 9.17 -6.36
CA ARG A 32 -2.33 9.26 -7.62
C ARG A 32 -3.26 9.71 -8.75
N GLY A 33 -2.70 10.40 -9.74
CA GLY A 33 -3.49 10.97 -10.85
C GLY A 33 -4.05 9.92 -11.82
N ASP A 34 -3.55 8.69 -11.74
CA ASP A 34 -3.76 7.62 -12.72
C ASP A 34 -4.37 6.35 -12.10
N HIS A 35 -4.18 6.08 -10.81
CA HIS A 35 -4.77 4.92 -10.13
C HIS A 35 -4.90 5.09 -8.61
N PHE A 36 -5.62 4.18 -7.96
CA PHE A 36 -5.68 4.06 -6.50
C PHE A 36 -4.45 3.31 -5.98
N HIS A 37 -3.67 3.91 -5.08
CA HIS A 37 -2.54 3.22 -4.46
C HIS A 37 -3.03 2.19 -3.43
N ASN A 38 -3.03 0.92 -3.81
CA ASN A 38 -3.67 -0.16 -3.06
C ASN A 38 -2.74 -0.88 -2.06
N GLY A 39 -1.59 -0.30 -1.74
CA GLY A 39 -0.57 -0.97 -0.94
C GLY A 39 0.34 0.02 -0.19
N LEU A 40 1.50 -0.48 0.19
CA LEU A 40 2.57 0.26 0.85
C LEU A 40 3.84 0.11 0.02
N ASP A 41 4.45 1.24 -0.36
CA ASP A 41 5.72 1.24 -1.08
C ASP A 41 6.86 1.41 -0.09
N ILE A 42 7.81 0.46 -0.15
CA ILE A 42 8.98 0.43 0.72
C ILE A 42 10.25 0.49 -0.15
N SER A 43 10.96 1.61 -0.08
CA SER A 43 12.22 1.86 -0.76
C SER A 43 13.26 0.78 -0.42
N SER A 44 13.69 0.08 -1.46
CA SER A 44 14.56 -1.07 -1.35
C SER A 44 15.10 -1.45 -2.73
N ALA A 45 16.42 -1.50 -2.87
CA ALA A 45 17.06 -1.83 -4.13
C ALA A 45 17.95 -3.07 -3.96
N ASN A 46 17.61 -4.16 -4.65
CA ASN A 46 18.32 -5.44 -4.56
C ASN A 46 18.33 -6.03 -3.14
N GLU A 47 17.29 -5.79 -2.34
CA GLU A 47 17.18 -6.32 -0.99
C GLU A 47 16.32 -7.61 -0.97
N PRO A 48 16.53 -8.53 -0.02
CA PRO A 48 15.65 -9.68 0.15
C PRO A 48 14.22 -9.26 0.50
N VAL A 49 13.24 -9.82 -0.23
CA VAL A 49 11.81 -9.76 0.15
C VAL A 49 11.47 -10.99 0.96
N LEU A 50 10.85 -10.77 2.11
CA LEU A 50 10.51 -11.79 3.09
C LEU A 50 9.00 -11.97 3.17
N ALA A 51 8.56 -13.22 3.33
CA ALA A 51 7.16 -13.52 3.57
C ALA A 51 6.70 -12.95 4.91
N MET A 52 5.63 -12.17 4.88
CA MET A 52 5.08 -11.50 6.07
C MET A 52 4.55 -12.51 7.12
N ALA A 53 4.02 -13.65 6.66
CA ALA A 53 3.46 -14.71 7.48
C ALA A 53 3.55 -16.08 6.79
N ASP A 54 3.30 -17.15 7.54
CA ASP A 54 3.13 -18.51 6.99
C ASP A 54 2.04 -18.53 5.91
N GLY A 55 2.29 -19.24 4.81
CA GLY A 55 1.32 -19.34 3.72
C GLY A 55 1.72 -20.33 2.64
N LYS A 56 0.94 -20.35 1.58
CA LYS A 56 1.20 -21.10 0.35
C LYS A 56 1.25 -20.13 -0.82
N VAL A 57 2.05 -20.43 -1.83
CA VAL A 57 2.04 -19.64 -3.06
C VAL A 57 0.69 -19.82 -3.73
N LEU A 58 -0.08 -18.74 -3.80
CA LEU A 58 -1.34 -18.69 -4.54
C LEU A 58 -1.06 -18.46 -6.02
N TYR A 59 -0.17 -17.51 -6.29
CA TYR A 59 0.19 -17.07 -7.63
C TYR A 59 1.61 -16.51 -7.60
N SER A 60 2.36 -16.75 -8.67
CA SER A 60 3.63 -16.08 -8.91
C SER A 60 3.77 -15.83 -10.39
N ARG A 61 4.20 -14.63 -10.75
CA ARG A 61 4.46 -14.23 -12.14
C ARG A 61 5.86 -13.69 -12.24
N TYR A 62 6.61 -14.17 -13.22
CA TYR A 62 7.88 -13.59 -13.61
C TYR A 62 7.89 -13.34 -15.11
N THR A 63 8.55 -12.28 -15.54
CA THR A 63 8.73 -11.95 -16.96
C THR A 63 9.43 -13.08 -17.71
N GLU A 64 10.28 -13.86 -17.02
CA GLU A 64 10.90 -15.08 -17.56
C GLU A 64 9.90 -16.16 -18.00
N ASP A 65 8.68 -16.19 -17.45
CA ASP A 65 7.62 -17.12 -17.88
C ASP A 65 6.92 -16.67 -19.17
N HIS A 66 6.96 -15.36 -19.46
CA HIS A 66 6.21 -14.71 -20.53
C HIS A 66 7.09 -13.73 -21.33
N PRO A 67 8.20 -14.18 -21.93
CA PRO A 67 9.24 -13.30 -22.50
C PRO A 67 8.79 -12.49 -23.73
N PHE A 68 7.60 -12.74 -24.27
CA PHE A 68 7.05 -12.06 -25.45
C PHE A 68 5.75 -11.29 -25.14
N GLU A 69 5.34 -11.24 -23.87
CA GLU A 69 4.17 -10.47 -23.44
C GLU A 69 4.59 -9.13 -22.86
N ASP A 70 3.71 -8.13 -22.98
CA ASP A 70 3.91 -6.86 -22.29
C ASP A 70 3.97 -7.06 -20.77
N GLU A 71 4.79 -6.25 -20.12
CA GLU A 71 4.94 -6.32 -18.68
C GLU A 71 3.68 -5.80 -17.98
N LEU A 72 3.13 -6.58 -17.04
CA LEU A 72 2.00 -6.13 -16.23
C LEU A 72 2.45 -5.00 -15.29
N GLY A 73 1.50 -4.14 -14.89
CA GLY A 73 1.77 -3.06 -13.95
C GLY A 73 2.44 -3.54 -12.65
N THR A 74 2.10 -4.74 -12.17
CA THR A 74 2.70 -5.36 -10.98
C THR A 74 4.15 -5.85 -11.18
N GLY A 75 4.62 -5.95 -12.42
CA GLY A 75 5.90 -6.56 -12.77
C GLY A 75 5.96 -8.03 -12.36
N ASN A 76 7.15 -8.44 -11.92
CA ASN A 76 7.33 -9.72 -11.26
C ASN A 76 6.67 -9.68 -9.88
N SER A 77 5.86 -10.68 -9.56
CA SER A 77 5.09 -10.69 -8.34
C SER A 77 4.92 -12.07 -7.73
N VAL A 78 4.74 -12.07 -6.41
CA VAL A 78 4.40 -13.26 -5.62
C VAL A 78 3.17 -12.94 -4.79
N TRP A 79 2.24 -13.88 -4.71
CA TRP A 79 1.04 -13.81 -3.89
C TRP A 79 1.01 -15.02 -2.97
N LEU A 80 0.81 -14.78 -1.68
CA LEU A 80 0.73 -15.82 -0.66
C LEU A 80 -0.69 -15.88 -0.09
N ASP A 81 -1.25 -17.09 -0.05
CA ASP A 81 -2.46 -17.43 0.70
C ASP A 81 -2.08 -17.85 2.12
N HIS A 82 -2.57 -17.09 3.10
CA HIS A 82 -2.36 -17.33 4.53
C HIS A 82 -3.51 -18.10 5.18
N GLY A 83 -4.51 -18.50 4.40
CA GLY A 83 -5.73 -19.16 4.84
C GLY A 83 -6.82 -18.18 5.31
N SER A 84 -8.03 -18.71 5.43
CA SER A 84 -9.23 -17.95 5.87
C SER A 84 -9.50 -16.69 5.04
N GLY A 85 -9.16 -16.72 3.75
CA GLY A 85 -9.36 -15.61 2.83
C GLY A 85 -8.42 -14.41 3.06
N ASN A 86 -7.27 -14.60 3.72
CA ASN A 86 -6.23 -13.57 3.89
C ASN A 86 -5.07 -13.81 2.92
N PHE A 87 -4.62 -12.77 2.24
CA PHE A 87 -3.53 -12.84 1.25
C PHE A 87 -2.55 -11.70 1.42
N THR A 88 -1.32 -11.93 1.00
CA THR A 88 -0.36 -10.86 0.75
C THR A 88 0.16 -10.92 -0.67
N ALA A 89 0.47 -9.76 -1.25
CA ALA A 89 1.09 -9.67 -2.57
C ALA A 89 2.34 -8.76 -2.53
N TYR A 90 3.34 -9.14 -3.31
CA TYR A 90 4.67 -8.54 -3.34
C TYR A 90 5.01 -8.25 -4.80
N TYR A 91 5.11 -6.98 -5.19
CA TYR A 91 5.27 -6.56 -6.58
C TYR A 91 6.66 -5.98 -6.88
N HIS A 92 6.89 -5.65 -8.15
CA HIS A 92 8.10 -5.01 -8.66
C HIS A 92 9.39 -5.79 -8.38
N LEU A 93 9.28 -7.12 -8.24
CA LEU A 93 10.42 -7.97 -7.90
C LEU A 93 11.44 -8.03 -9.05
N LYS A 94 12.68 -8.34 -8.74
CA LYS A 94 13.69 -8.66 -9.77
C LYS A 94 13.43 -10.03 -10.39
N ASP A 95 13.95 -10.24 -11.60
CA ASP A 95 14.03 -11.57 -12.21
C ASP A 95 14.83 -12.55 -11.35
N GLY A 96 14.61 -13.84 -11.59
CA GLY A 96 15.23 -14.92 -10.81
C GLY A 96 14.29 -15.41 -9.71
N ARG A 97 13.26 -16.16 -10.10
CA ARG A 97 12.33 -16.80 -9.18
C ARG A 97 13.06 -17.61 -8.11
N ILE A 98 12.70 -17.39 -6.84
CA ILE A 98 13.29 -18.14 -5.73
C ILE A 98 12.73 -19.57 -5.73
N SER A 99 13.62 -20.56 -5.80
CA SER A 99 13.26 -21.99 -5.90
C SER A 99 12.35 -22.49 -4.77
N LYS A 100 12.37 -21.83 -3.61
CA LYS A 100 11.48 -22.14 -2.48
C LYS A 100 10.00 -21.98 -2.82
N LEU A 101 9.65 -21.05 -3.73
CA LEU A 101 8.27 -20.85 -4.21
C LEU A 101 7.70 -22.07 -4.94
N LEU A 102 8.57 -22.98 -5.41
CA LEU A 102 8.19 -24.17 -6.17
C LEU A 102 8.06 -25.43 -5.30
N LYS A 103 8.30 -25.31 -3.98
CA LYS A 103 8.28 -26.46 -3.06
C LYS A 103 6.90 -26.68 -2.45
N PRO A 104 6.50 -27.95 -2.19
CA PRO A 104 5.20 -28.26 -1.60
C PRO A 104 5.08 -27.90 -0.11
N ASP A 105 6.20 -27.68 0.57
CA ASP A 105 6.29 -27.44 2.03
C ASP A 105 5.66 -26.09 2.47
N GLY A 106 5.25 -25.27 1.51
CA GLY A 106 4.74 -23.93 1.75
C GLY A 106 5.85 -22.92 2.10
N ILE A 107 5.41 -21.73 2.49
CA ILE A 107 6.26 -20.60 2.86
C ILE A 107 6.04 -20.31 4.35
N LYS A 108 7.12 -20.12 5.08
CA LYS A 108 7.13 -19.70 6.49
C LYS A 108 7.35 -18.21 6.59
N ALA A 109 6.82 -17.62 7.65
CA ALA A 109 7.11 -16.22 7.98
C ALA A 109 8.63 -15.98 8.01
N GLY A 110 9.09 -14.93 7.34
CA GLY A 110 10.50 -14.56 7.26
C GLY A 110 11.29 -15.29 6.17
N ASP A 111 10.68 -16.23 5.45
CA ASP A 111 11.33 -16.87 4.31
C ASP A 111 11.56 -15.86 3.19
N LYS A 112 12.75 -15.94 2.57
CA LYS A 112 13.03 -15.19 1.35
C LYS A 112 12.14 -15.71 0.21
N ILE A 113 11.33 -14.83 -0.34
CA ILE A 113 10.42 -15.10 -1.47
C ILE A 113 10.79 -14.32 -2.72
N GLY A 114 11.68 -13.35 -2.63
CA GLY A 114 12.10 -12.55 -3.77
C GLY A 114 13.28 -11.65 -3.48
N ILE A 115 13.56 -10.79 -4.44
CA ILE A 115 14.50 -9.68 -4.34
C ILE A 115 13.78 -8.45 -4.89
N THR A 116 13.89 -7.32 -4.19
CA THR A 116 13.28 -6.07 -4.64
C THR A 116 13.93 -5.60 -5.94
N GLY A 117 13.11 -5.07 -6.84
CA GLY A 117 13.53 -4.69 -8.18
C GLY A 117 12.83 -3.42 -8.64
N ASN A 118 12.66 -3.29 -9.95
CA ASN A 118 11.96 -2.19 -10.60
C ASN A 118 11.17 -2.68 -11.81
N SER A 119 10.63 -3.90 -11.74
CA SER A 119 9.86 -4.51 -12.83
C SER A 119 8.44 -3.92 -12.88
N GLY A 120 7.84 -3.87 -14.05
CA GLY A 120 6.49 -3.36 -14.26
C GLY A 120 6.41 -1.85 -14.18
N HIS A 121 5.26 -1.35 -13.73
CA HIS A 121 5.01 0.09 -13.64
C HIS A 121 5.57 0.65 -12.32
N SER A 122 6.86 0.97 -12.32
CA SER A 122 7.58 1.48 -11.15
C SER A 122 8.53 2.61 -11.54
N SER A 123 8.49 3.73 -10.80
CA SER A 123 9.33 4.91 -11.04
C SER A 123 10.74 4.78 -10.46
N GLY A 124 10.97 3.83 -9.56
CA GLY A 124 12.26 3.56 -8.93
C GLY A 124 12.21 2.29 -8.08
N ALA A 125 13.37 1.71 -7.76
CA ALA A 125 13.41 0.39 -7.12
C ALA A 125 12.79 0.39 -5.72
N HIS A 126 11.73 -0.40 -5.53
CA HIS A 126 11.02 -0.55 -4.26
C HIS A 126 10.25 -1.88 -4.20
N LEU A 127 9.66 -2.17 -3.03
CA LEU A 127 8.64 -3.19 -2.86
C LEU A 127 7.28 -2.51 -2.73
N HIS A 128 6.35 -2.79 -3.64
CA HIS A 128 4.93 -2.49 -3.45
C HIS A 128 4.28 -3.70 -2.77
N PHE A 129 3.78 -3.48 -1.55
CA PHE A 129 3.27 -4.53 -0.67
C PHE A 129 1.76 -4.38 -0.44
N VAL A 130 0.99 -5.44 -0.63
CA VAL A 130 -0.48 -5.43 -0.52
C VAL A 130 -0.96 -6.47 0.48
N VAL A 131 -1.95 -6.11 1.28
CA VAL A 131 -2.68 -7.03 2.17
C VAL A 131 -4.14 -7.11 1.73
N LEU A 132 -4.65 -8.33 1.55
CA LEU A 132 -6.04 -8.58 1.16
C LEU A 132 -6.77 -9.49 2.17
N ARG A 133 -8.08 -9.29 2.32
CA ARG A 133 -8.99 -10.12 3.11
C ARG A 133 -10.23 -10.52 2.33
N LYS A 134 -11.05 -11.38 2.94
CA LYS A 134 -12.33 -11.85 2.41
C LYS A 134 -12.22 -12.34 0.97
N TYR A 135 -11.25 -13.22 0.69
CA TYR A 135 -11.08 -13.80 -0.65
C TYR A 135 -10.75 -12.74 -1.72
N GLY A 136 -10.07 -11.66 -1.33
CA GLY A 136 -9.67 -10.57 -2.22
C GLY A 136 -10.71 -9.45 -2.36
N LEU A 137 -11.84 -9.54 -1.67
CA LEU A 137 -12.89 -8.50 -1.71
C LEU A 137 -12.54 -7.24 -0.92
N GLU A 138 -11.58 -7.33 0.00
CA GLU A 138 -11.12 -6.19 0.81
C GLU A 138 -9.62 -6.03 0.66
N ILE A 139 -9.18 -4.84 0.24
CA ILE A 139 -7.78 -4.43 0.30
C ILE A 139 -7.60 -3.58 1.55
N LEU A 140 -6.60 -3.93 2.36
CA LEU A 140 -6.35 -3.29 3.63
C LEU A 140 -5.06 -2.49 3.59
N ASP A 141 -5.05 -1.42 4.37
CA ASP A 141 -3.83 -0.68 4.70
C ASP A 141 -2.80 -1.59 5.39
N PRO A 142 -1.63 -1.85 4.76
CA PRO A 142 -0.59 -2.69 5.32
C PRO A 142 0.01 -2.16 6.63
N MET A 143 -0.02 -0.84 6.87
CA MET A 143 0.57 -0.24 8.08
C MET A 143 -0.13 -0.72 9.36
N LYS A 144 -1.40 -1.14 9.27
CA LYS A 144 -2.16 -1.75 10.39
C LYS A 144 -1.61 -3.09 10.87
N PHE A 145 -0.69 -3.68 10.11
CA PHE A 145 -0.09 -5.00 10.38
C PHE A 145 1.40 -4.93 10.70
N LEU A 146 1.99 -3.73 10.64
CA LEU A 146 3.39 -3.49 10.94
C LEU A 146 3.52 -2.92 12.36
N SER A 147 4.74 -2.91 12.89
CA SER A 147 5.01 -2.20 14.15
C SER A 147 4.55 -0.74 14.01
N PRO A 148 3.84 -0.18 15.00
CA PRO A 148 3.39 1.20 14.95
C PRO A 148 4.58 2.14 14.69
N ILE A 149 4.48 2.92 13.63
CA ILE A 149 5.39 4.02 13.35
C ILE A 149 4.76 5.25 14.01
N PRO A 150 5.43 5.86 15.02
CA PRO A 150 4.91 7.06 15.64
C PRO A 150 4.74 8.16 14.60
N ASP A 151 3.52 8.69 14.51
CA ASP A 151 3.29 9.92 13.77
C ASP A 151 3.63 11.12 14.67
N SER A 152 4.72 11.80 14.33
CA SER A 152 5.24 12.98 15.02
C SER A 152 4.88 14.28 14.30
N SER A 153 4.29 14.20 13.10
CA SER A 153 4.00 15.35 12.26
C SER A 153 2.52 15.68 12.35
N ALA A 154 2.18 16.96 12.49
CA ALA A 154 0.79 17.37 12.33
C ALA A 154 0.44 17.38 10.83
N PRO A 155 -0.79 16.98 10.44
CA PRO A 155 -1.22 17.09 9.06
C PRO A 155 -1.16 18.55 8.58
N GLU A 156 -0.82 18.75 7.31
CA GLU A 156 -0.87 20.06 6.67
C GLU A 156 -2.18 20.22 5.90
N ILE A 157 -2.88 21.33 6.13
CA ILE A 157 -4.02 21.72 5.30
C ILE A 157 -3.44 22.27 3.98
N SER A 158 -3.45 21.46 2.93
CA SER A 158 -2.89 21.84 1.64
C SER A 158 -3.76 22.84 0.88
N SER A 159 -5.08 22.68 1.00
CA SER A 159 -6.04 23.55 0.35
C SER A 159 -7.40 23.44 1.00
N LEU A 160 -8.13 24.53 0.86
CA LEU A 160 -9.46 24.71 1.36
C LEU A 160 -10.40 24.84 0.17
N LEU A 161 -11.43 24.01 0.09
CA LEU A 161 -12.25 23.87 -1.11
C LEU A 161 -13.73 24.09 -0.80
N VAL A 162 -14.46 24.74 -1.70
CA VAL A 162 -15.93 24.69 -1.74
C VAL A 162 -16.36 23.82 -2.92
N HIS A 163 -17.37 22.99 -2.70
CA HIS A 163 -17.99 22.19 -3.76
C HIS A 163 -19.23 22.91 -4.30
N VAL A 164 -19.16 23.42 -5.54
CA VAL A 164 -20.24 24.16 -6.21
C VAL A 164 -20.56 23.45 -7.53
N ASN A 165 -21.78 22.95 -7.68
CA ASN A 165 -22.27 22.34 -8.93
C ASN A 165 -21.35 21.25 -9.52
N GLY A 166 -20.80 20.37 -8.67
CA GLY A 166 -19.92 19.29 -9.13
C GLY A 166 -18.45 19.68 -9.32
N LYS A 167 -18.07 20.92 -8.99
CA LYS A 167 -16.70 21.43 -9.12
C LYS A 167 -16.14 21.86 -7.77
N PHE A 168 -14.86 21.63 -7.55
CA PHE A 168 -14.12 22.15 -6.40
C PHE A 168 -13.48 23.49 -6.76
N THR A 169 -13.55 24.46 -5.85
CA THR A 169 -12.93 25.78 -5.98
C THR A 169 -12.11 26.09 -4.74
N ASN A 170 -10.85 26.51 -4.92
CA ASN A 170 -9.97 26.90 -3.82
C ASN A 170 -10.48 28.17 -3.12
N ILE A 171 -10.40 28.17 -1.79
CA ILE A 171 -10.50 29.34 -0.93
C ILE A 171 -9.07 29.70 -0.53
N ASN A 172 -8.68 30.93 -0.80
CA ASN A 172 -7.36 31.46 -0.49
C ASN A 172 -7.38 32.24 0.83
N ASP A 173 -6.20 32.55 1.36
CA ASP A 173 -6.08 33.38 2.55
C ASP A 173 -6.66 34.78 2.30
N GLY A 174 -7.47 35.26 3.24
CA GLY A 174 -8.19 36.54 3.14
C GLY A 174 -9.49 36.54 2.34
N ASP A 175 -9.91 35.41 1.75
CA ASP A 175 -11.19 35.31 1.05
C ASP A 175 -12.37 35.41 2.04
N ASN A 176 -13.38 36.22 1.69
CA ASN A 176 -14.64 36.27 2.42
C ASN A 176 -15.64 35.30 1.81
N ILE A 177 -16.02 34.26 2.55
CA ILE A 177 -16.99 33.26 2.11
C ILE A 177 -18.27 33.32 2.97
N ASN A 178 -19.43 33.24 2.32
CA ASN A 178 -20.71 33.06 3.00
C ASN A 178 -21.09 31.57 2.95
N LEU A 179 -21.02 30.91 4.10
CA LEU A 179 -21.36 29.51 4.23
C LEU A 179 -22.89 29.33 4.21
N SER A 180 -23.38 28.36 3.43
CA SER A 180 -24.78 27.94 3.42
C SER A 180 -24.88 26.42 3.33
N LYS A 181 -26.05 25.86 3.67
CA LYS A 181 -26.33 24.42 3.49
C LYS A 181 -26.15 23.93 2.06
N GLU A 182 -26.26 24.82 1.08
CA GLU A 182 -26.13 24.50 -0.35
C GLU A 182 -24.66 24.37 -0.78
N PHE A 183 -23.72 24.94 -0.02
CA PHE A 183 -22.30 24.97 -0.33
C PHE A 183 -21.45 24.52 0.89
N PRO A 184 -21.42 23.20 1.18
CA PRO A 184 -20.61 22.68 2.27
C PRO A 184 -19.12 22.85 1.98
N PHE A 185 -18.36 23.03 3.06
CA PHE A 185 -16.91 23.19 3.03
C PHE A 185 -16.22 21.84 2.92
N THR A 186 -15.23 21.74 2.04
CA THR A 186 -14.39 20.53 1.88
C THR A 186 -12.97 20.90 2.24
N ILE A 187 -12.37 20.17 3.17
CA ILE A 187 -10.95 20.36 3.51
C ILE A 187 -10.17 19.29 2.77
N SER A 188 -9.19 19.70 1.98
CA SER A 188 -8.15 18.80 1.51
C SER A 188 -7.05 18.81 2.56
N ILE A 189 -6.89 17.68 3.24
CA ILE A 189 -5.81 17.49 4.20
C ILE A 189 -4.78 16.60 3.52
N ILE A 190 -3.53 17.05 3.52
CA ILE A 190 -2.41 16.20 3.17
C ILE A 190 -1.69 15.92 4.48
N ASP A 191 -1.80 14.68 4.96
CA ASP A 191 -1.03 14.22 6.10
C ASP A 191 0.22 13.54 5.57
N ALA A 192 1.30 14.31 5.48
CA ALA A 192 2.58 13.75 5.12
C ALA A 192 3.31 13.42 6.41
N GLY A 193 3.34 12.14 6.81
CA GLY A 193 4.26 11.67 7.85
C GLY A 193 5.71 12.08 7.53
N GLU A 194 6.62 11.96 8.51
CA GLU A 194 8.03 12.37 8.32
C GLU A 194 8.65 11.87 6.99
N LYS A 195 9.42 12.74 6.32
CA LYS A 195 10.32 12.38 5.20
C LYS A 195 9.65 11.73 3.97
N ASN A 196 8.65 12.41 3.42
CA ASN A 196 8.01 12.13 2.11
C ASN A 196 6.93 11.05 2.09
N LEU A 197 6.45 10.59 3.25
CA LEU A 197 5.20 9.82 3.32
C LEU A 197 4.05 10.73 2.92
N ARG A 198 3.09 10.24 2.14
CA ARG A 198 1.90 11.02 1.74
C ARG A 198 0.63 10.22 2.03
N GLU A 199 0.06 10.40 3.21
CA GLU A 199 -1.33 10.04 3.47
C GLU A 199 -2.23 11.21 3.05
N GLY A 200 -2.67 11.19 1.78
CA GLY A 200 -3.57 12.21 1.24
C GLY A 200 -5.02 11.77 1.35
N GLY A 201 -5.89 12.60 1.94
CA GLY A 201 -7.32 12.32 2.04
C GLY A 201 -8.17 13.58 1.88
N LEU A 202 -9.26 13.50 1.11
CA LEU A 202 -10.28 14.54 1.10
C LEU A 202 -11.27 14.27 2.25
N LEU A 203 -11.34 15.18 3.22
CA LEU A 203 -12.35 15.09 4.28
C LEU A 203 -13.44 16.14 4.07
N LYS A 204 -14.67 15.67 3.88
CA LYS A 204 -15.84 16.54 3.75
C LYS A 204 -16.44 16.78 5.13
N PHE A 205 -16.57 18.04 5.50
CA PHE A 205 -17.26 18.45 6.73
C PHE A 205 -18.56 19.16 6.37
N ASN A 206 -19.68 18.66 6.89
CA ASN A 206 -20.94 19.39 6.84
C ASN A 206 -21.05 20.21 8.12
N ILE A 207 -20.95 21.53 8.02
CA ILE A 207 -21.06 22.44 9.16
C ILE A 207 -22.51 22.91 9.30
N PHE A 208 -23.50 22.02 9.26
CA PHE A 208 -24.92 22.34 9.52
C PHE A 208 -25.75 21.14 9.96
#